data_AF-A0A2U3LV30-F1
#
_entry.id   AF-A0A2U3LV30-F1
#
_cell.length_a   1.000
_cell.length_b   1.000
_cell.length_c   1.000
_cell.angle_alpha   90.00
_cell.angle_beta   90.00
_cell.angle_gamma   90.00
#
_symmetry.space_group_name_H-M   'P 1'
#
loop_
_entity.id
_entity.type
_entity.pdbx_description
1 polymer ?
#
loop_
_entity_poly.entity_id
_entity_poly.type
_entity_poly.pdbx_seq_one_letter_code
_entity_poly.pdbx_strand_id
1 'polypeptide(L)' 'MVELQRRYLQLILEETGWNRRRAAAILDLDRRTIQRLIARYQLHGAADPEGESELETENESAERPLDIA' A
#
# COMPACT_ATOMS: atom_id res chain seq x y z
N MET A 1 2.02 -1.43 -19.50
CA MET A 1 2.77 -1.32 -18.23
C MET A 1 1.87 -1.44 -16.99
N VAL A 2 0.71 -0.77 -16.95
CA VAL A 2 -0.20 -0.77 -15.78
C VAL A 2 -0.70 -2.16 -15.36
N GLU A 3 -0.98 -3.03 -16.34
CA GLU A 3 -1.49 -4.38 -16.08
C GLU A 3 -0.48 -5.29 -15.35
N LEU A 4 0.82 -5.13 -15.62
CA LEU A 4 1.85 -5.93 -14.96
C LEU A 4 1.93 -5.61 -13.47
N GLN A 5 1.93 -4.32 -13.11
CA GLN A 5 1.93 -3.88 -11.71
C GLN A 5 0.68 -4.37 -10.97
N ARG A 6 -0.50 -4.27 -11.60
CA ARG A 6 -1.75 -4.78 -11.02
C ARG A 6 -1.65 -6.28 -10.75
N ARG A 7 -1.18 -7.06 -11.73
CA ARG A 7 -1.10 -8.52 -11.62
C ARG A 7 -0.07 -8.97 -10.59
N TYR A 8 1.05 -8.26 -10.50
CA TYR A 8 2.09 -8.52 -9.51
C TYR A 8 1.60 -8.18 -8.09
N LEU A 9 0.93 -7.03 -7.92
CA LEU A 9 0.34 -6.66 -6.63
C LEU A 9 -0.71 -7.69 -6.18
N GLN A 10 -1.58 -8.12 -7.11
CA GLN A 10 -2.59 -9.13 -6.81
C GLN A 10 -1.95 -10.46 -6.39
N LEU A 11 -0.92 -10.93 -7.11
CA LEU A 11 -0.20 -12.16 -6.78
C LEU A 11 0.38 -12.13 -5.36
N ILE A 12 1.09 -11.04 -5.00
CA ILE A 12 1.69 -10.90 -3.67
C ILE A 12 0.61 -10.79 -2.59
N LEU A 13 -0.50 -10.11 -2.85
CA LEU A 13 -1.63 -10.06 -1.92
C LEU A 13 -2.23 -11.45 -1.71
N GLU A 14 -2.42 -12.24 -2.76
CA GLU A 14 -2.92 -13.62 -2.65
C GLU A 14 -1.93 -14.52 -1.88
N GLU A 15 -0.64 -14.48 -2.20
CA GLU A 15 0.40 -15.27 -1.55
C GLU A 15 0.55 -14.93 -0.05
N THR A 16 0.34 -13.66 0.30
CA THR A 16 0.39 -13.20 1.70
C THR A 16 -0.93 -13.36 2.46
N GLY A 17 -1.99 -13.89 1.82
CA GLY A 17 -3.31 -13.99 2.42
C GLY A 17 -3.94 -12.61 2.73
N TRP A 18 -3.71 -11.64 1.84
CA TRP A 18 -4.18 -10.25 1.94
C TRP A 18 -3.59 -9.46 3.11
N ASN A 19 -2.45 -9.92 3.65
CA ASN A 19 -1.73 -9.20 4.68
C ASN A 19 -0.95 -8.02 4.10
N ARG A 20 -1.59 -6.84 4.10
CA ARG A 20 -1.02 -5.56 3.58
C ARG A 20 0.38 -5.25 4.11
N ARG A 21 0.67 -5.54 5.39
CA ARG A 21 1.98 -5.27 5.99
C ARG A 21 3.06 -6.22 5.45
N ARG A 22 2.69 -7.48 5.23
CA ARG A 22 3.58 -8.49 4.64
C ARG A 22 3.82 -8.22 3.16
N ALA A 23 2.78 -7.87 2.42
CA ALA A 23 2.89 -7.46 1.01
C ALA A 23 3.76 -6.21 0.83
N ALA A 24 3.59 -5.21 1.70
CA ALA A 24 4.43 -4.02 1.78
C ALA A 24 5.92 -4.37 1.97
N ALA A 25 6.23 -5.26 2.92
CA ALA A 25 7.61 -5.70 3.15
C ALA A 25 8.21 -6.47 1.97
N ILE A 26 7.43 -7.27 1.24
CA ILE A 26 7.89 -8.01 0.05
C ILE A 26 8.16 -7.07 -1.13
N LEU A 27 7.32 -6.05 -1.31
CA LEU A 27 7.43 -5.09 -2.40
C LEU A 27 8.36 -3.90 -2.09
N ASP A 28 8.92 -3.85 -0.88
CA ASP A 28 9.69 -2.71 -0.35
C ASP A 28 8.92 -1.38 -0.49
N LEU A 29 7.64 -1.43 -0.12
CA LEU A 29 6.70 -0.30 -0.19
C LEU A 29 6.14 -0.01 1.20
N ASP A 30 5.64 1.21 1.38
CA ASP A 30 4.84 1.54 2.55
C ASP A 30 3.47 0.83 2.51
N ARG A 31 2.94 0.44 3.67
CA ARG A 31 1.58 -0.09 3.83
C ARG A 31 0.52 0.85 3.24
N ARG A 32 0.63 2.17 3.41
CA ARG A 32 -0.29 3.16 2.82
C ARG A 32 -0.20 3.14 1.30
N THR A 33 0.99 2.92 0.71
CA THR A 33 1.15 2.76 -0.74
C THR A 33 0.42 1.51 -1.22
N ILE A 34 0.57 0.38 -0.53
CA ILE A 34 -0.19 -0.84 -0.83
C ILE A 34 -1.71 -0.57 -0.75
N GLN A 35 -2.18 0.11 0.29
CA GLN A 35 -3.60 0.45 0.44
C GLN A 35 -4.10 1.33 -0.72
N ARG A 36 -3.35 2.38 -1.09
CA ARG A 36 -3.68 3.25 -2.24
C ARG A 36 -3.71 2.47 -3.54
N LEU A 37 -2.79 1.54 -3.74
CA LEU A 37 -2.75 0.71 -4.95
C LEU A 37 -3.90 -0.29 -5.01
N ILE A 38 -4.27 -0.89 -3.87
CA ILE A 38 -5.46 -1.76 -3.77
C ILE A 38 -6.71 -1.00 -4.19
N ALA A 39 -6.92 0.21 -3.64
CA ALA A 39 -8.07 1.04 -4.00
C ALA A 39 -8.01 1.48 -5.48
N ARG A 40 -6.85 1.91 -5.96
CA ARG A 40 -6.64 2.36 -7.34
C ARG A 40 -6.92 1.26 -8.37
N TYR A 41 -6.52 0.03 -8.08
CA TYR A 41 -6.72 -1.12 -8.96
C TYR A 41 -8.01 -1.89 -8.66
N GLN A 42 -8.80 -1.42 -7.69
CA GLN A 42 -10.06 -2.05 -7.25
C GLN A 42 -9.85 -3.56 -6.98
N LEU A 43 -8.80 -3.88 -6.23
CA LEU A 43 -8.48 -5.26 -5.86
C LEU A 43 -9.33 -5.67 -4.67
N HIS A 44 -10.12 -6.74 -4.82
CA HIS A 44 -10.99 -7.27 -3.77
C HIS A 44 -10.46 -8.64 -3.34
N GLY A 45 -10.25 -8.80 -2.05
CA GLY A 45 -9.72 -10.02 -1.44
C GLY A 45 -10.73 -10.76 -0.60
N ALA A 46 -10.40 -11.99 -0.23
CA ALA A 46 -11.27 -12.90 0.53
C ALA A 46 -11.65 -12.43 1.95
N ALA A 47 -11.30 -11.21 2.36
CA ALA A 47 -11.71 -10.61 3.62
C ALA A 47 -11.95 -9.11 3.41
N ASP A 48 -13.09 -8.77 2.85
CA ASP A 48 -13.64 -7.42 2.97
C ASP A 48 -14.95 -7.50 3.76
N PRO A 49 -14.88 -7.37 5.09
CA PRO A 49 -15.89 -6.67 5.83
C PRO A 49 -15.26 -5.36 6.32
N GLU A 50 -15.82 -4.27 5.82
CA GLU A 50 -15.82 -2.98 6.51
C GLU A 50 -14.59 -2.11 6.17
N GLY A 51 -14.71 -1.40 5.05
CA GLY A 51 -13.90 -0.24 4.67
C GLY A 51 -14.10 0.96 5.60
N GLU A 52 -13.96 0.76 6.90
CA GLU A 52 -13.79 1.83 7.87
C GLU A 52 -12.30 2.07 8.13
N SER A 53 -11.84 3.24 7.71
CA SER A 53 -11.03 4.14 8.54
C SER A 53 -10.72 5.36 7.68
N GLU A 54 -11.32 6.46 8.10
CA GLU A 54 -11.10 7.82 7.67
C GLU A 54 -9.68 8.04 7.14
N LEU A 55 -9.60 8.63 5.94
CA LEU A 55 -8.40 9.31 5.48
C LEU A 55 -8.22 10.59 6.32
N GLU A 56 -8.00 10.43 7.63
CA GLU A 56 -7.51 11.51 8.48
C GLU A 56 -5.99 11.47 8.56
N THR A 57 -5.49 12.70 8.68
CA THR A 57 -4.15 13.10 9.10
C THR A 57 -3.05 12.91 8.05
N GLU A 58 -2.86 14.00 7.31
CA GLU A 58 -1.64 14.83 7.33
C GLU A 58 -0.34 14.05 7.49
N ASN A 59 0.54 14.19 6.49
CA ASN A 59 1.96 14.02 6.72
C ASN A 59 2.67 15.28 6.23
N GLU A 60 2.65 16.29 7.10
CA GLU A 60 3.75 17.22 7.25
C GLU A 60 5.01 16.41 7.64
N SER A 61 6.13 16.77 7.06
CA SER A 61 7.50 16.43 7.47
C SER A 61 8.02 15.01 7.22
N ALA A 62 8.83 14.88 6.16
CA ALA A 62 10.10 14.13 6.21
C ALA A 62 11.13 14.69 5.20
N GLU A 63 11.36 16.01 5.19
CA GLU A 63 12.61 16.58 4.66
C GLU A 63 13.10 17.72 5.56
N ARG A 64 13.73 17.36 6.69
CA ARG A 64 14.84 18.11 7.31
C ARG A 64 15.68 17.11 8.11
N PRO A 65 17.00 17.34 8.36
CA PRO A 65 17.82 18.51 7.99
C PRO A 65 19.19 18.12 7.37
N LEU A 66 19.94 19.08 6.83
CA LEU A 66 21.37 19.22 7.15
C LEU A 66 21.85 20.63 6.83
N ASP A 67 22.23 21.30 7.90
CA ASP A 67 22.89 22.59 7.96
C ASP A 67 24.29 22.58 7.30
N ILE A 68 24.72 23.78 6.89
CA ILE A 68 26.10 24.29 6.74
C ILE A 68 26.88 23.88 5.46
N ALA A 69 27.09 24.86 4.58
CA ALA A 69 28.40 25.50 4.34
C ALA A 69 28.23 26.80 3.52
#